data_AF-N8VT63-F1
#
_entry.id   AF-N8VT63-F1
#
_cell.length_a   1.000
_cell.length_b   1.000
_cell.length_c   1.000
_cell.angle_alpha   90.00
_cell.angle_beta   90.00
_cell.angle_gamma   90.00
#
_symmetry.space_group_name_H-M   'P 1'
#
loop_
_entity.id
_entity.type
_entity.pdbx_description
1 polymer ?
#
loop_
_entity_poly.entity_id
_entity_poly.type
_entity_poly.pdbx_seq_one_letter_code
_entity_poly.pdbx_strand_id
1 'polypeptide(L)'
;MRTYLLWLWFGLVLALQGCMHAAVQPIPTQVKASELKQRYYQAKTIAPDGTVLAFTVYQPHLKIGQTAPLLLHTHGFGLSRMKRPSLSLYGFLLPTGQVAKKAWQNGYWVISYDQRGHGNSQGKIRLADPEKEAQDVISIMNWAEQNLPQLSKNQNGVRAGMIG
;
A
#
# COMPACT_ATOMS: atom_id res chain seq x y z
N MET A 1 -35.46 -48.99 23.07
CA MET A 1 -35.35 -48.71 21.62
C MET A 1 -35.44 -47.20 21.28
N ARG A 2 -34.93 -46.27 22.12
CA ARG A 2 -35.00 -44.80 21.88
C ARG A 2 -33.64 -44.09 21.87
N THR A 3 -32.54 -44.82 22.04
CA THR A 3 -31.19 -44.26 22.16
C THR A 3 -30.34 -44.38 20.89
N TYR A 4 -30.71 -45.28 19.97
CA TYR A 4 -29.96 -45.49 18.71
C TYR A 4 -30.29 -44.46 17.60
N LEU A 5 -31.46 -43.81 17.65
CA LEU A 5 -31.81 -42.75 16.68
C LEU A 5 -30.99 -41.46 16.88
N LEU A 6 -30.59 -41.16 18.11
CA LEU A 6 -29.81 -39.96 18.44
C LEU A 6 -28.36 -40.05 17.96
N TRP A 7 -27.79 -41.25 17.91
CA TRP A 7 -26.42 -41.48 17.43
C TRP A 7 -26.31 -41.44 15.90
N LEU A 8 -27.36 -41.82 15.17
CA LEU A 8 -27.41 -41.72 13.71
C LEU A 8 -27.48 -40.27 13.22
N TRP A 9 -28.12 -39.38 13.98
CA TRP A 9 -28.21 -37.96 13.63
C TRP A 9 -26.89 -37.20 13.85
N PHE A 10 -26.09 -37.59 14.83
CA PHE A 10 -24.80 -36.94 15.11
C PHE A 10 -23.71 -37.29 14.07
N GLY A 11 -23.77 -38.49 13.47
CA GLY A 11 -22.85 -38.90 12.40
C GLY A 11 -23.08 -38.18 11.08
N LEU A 12 -24.32 -37.79 10.77
CA LEU A 12 -24.68 -37.14 9.49
C LEU A 12 -24.23 -35.67 9.43
N VAL A 13 -24.15 -34.97 10.57
CA VAL A 13 -23.76 -33.56 10.64
C VAL A 13 -22.24 -33.37 10.46
N LEU A 14 -21.43 -34.35 10.86
CA LEU A 14 -19.96 -34.29 10.76
C LEU A 14 -19.42 -34.55 9.34
N ALA A 15 -20.21 -35.11 8.43
CA ALA A 15 -19.77 -35.41 7.06
C ALA A 15 -19.86 -34.20 6.10
N LEU A 16 -20.52 -33.11 6.48
CA LEU A 16 -20.81 -31.98 5.58
C LEU A 16 -19.90 -30.74 5.76
N GLN A 17 -18.93 -30.77 6.68
CA GLN A 17 -18.04 -29.62 6.96
C GLN A 17 -16.70 -29.68 6.17
N GLY A 18 -16.53 -30.63 5.25
CA GLY A 18 -15.21 -31.01 4.73
C GLY A 18 -14.62 -30.19 3.57
N CYS A 19 -15.35 -29.28 2.92
CA CYS A 19 -14.87 -28.69 1.66
C CYS A 19 -15.23 -27.20 1.51
N MET A 20 -14.64 -26.30 2.30
CA MET A 20 -14.49 -24.88 1.88
C MET A 20 -13.33 -24.21 2.62
N HIS A 21 -12.11 -24.71 2.44
CA HIS A 21 -10.88 -23.95 2.76
C HIS A 21 -9.79 -24.26 1.72
N ALA A 22 -10.14 -24.20 0.43
CA ALA A 22 -9.14 -23.94 -0.59
C ALA A 22 -8.78 -22.46 -0.46
N ALA A 23 -7.79 -22.15 0.37
CA ALA A 23 -7.16 -20.84 0.36
C ALA A 23 -6.62 -20.64 -1.06
N VAL A 24 -7.28 -19.78 -1.84
CA VAL A 24 -6.75 -19.31 -3.11
C VAL A 24 -5.46 -18.58 -2.74
N GLN A 25 -4.33 -19.28 -2.91
CA GLN A 25 -3.03 -18.64 -2.84
C GLN A 25 -3.04 -17.56 -3.92
N PRO A 26 -2.86 -16.27 -3.58
CA PRO A 26 -2.74 -15.24 -4.60
C PRO A 26 -1.56 -15.64 -5.47
N ILE A 27 -1.83 -15.92 -6.75
CA ILE A 27 -0.78 -16.17 -7.74
C ILE A 27 0.09 -14.92 -7.69
N PRO A 28 1.39 -15.02 -7.31
CA PRO A 28 2.27 -13.88 -7.38
C PRO A 28 2.28 -13.46 -8.84
N THR A 29 1.77 -12.28 -9.14
CA THR A 29 1.93 -11.70 -10.47
C THR A 29 3.43 -11.57 -10.65
N GLN A 30 4.05 -12.51 -11.37
CA GLN A 30 5.46 -12.44 -11.73
C GLN A 30 5.57 -11.30 -12.73
N VAL A 31 5.67 -10.07 -12.22
CA VAL A 31 6.00 -8.92 -13.04
C VAL A 31 7.42 -9.17 -13.53
N LYS A 32 7.53 -9.56 -14.79
CA LYS A 32 8.80 -9.87 -15.44
C LYS A 32 9.73 -8.67 -15.23
N ALA A 33 10.89 -8.91 -14.61
CA ALA A 33 11.84 -7.85 -14.31
C ALA A 33 12.22 -7.15 -15.63
N SER A 34 12.01 -5.84 -15.67
CA SER A 34 12.28 -5.01 -16.85
C SER A 34 13.08 -3.78 -16.41
N GLU A 35 13.74 -3.12 -17.35
CA GLU A 35 14.38 -1.86 -17.01
C GLU A 35 13.31 -0.80 -16.72
N LEU A 36 13.37 -0.21 -15.54
CA LEU A 36 12.50 0.89 -15.15
C LEU A 36 13.21 2.21 -15.46
N LYS A 37 12.52 3.09 -16.19
CA LYS A 37 12.93 4.49 -16.34
C LYS A 37 12.45 5.29 -15.12
N GLN A 38 13.21 6.30 -14.73
CA GLN A 38 12.77 7.22 -13.69
C GLN A 38 11.58 8.04 -14.19
N ARG A 39 10.47 8.02 -13.44
CA ARG A 39 9.23 8.75 -13.77
C ARG A 39 8.39 8.96 -12.52
N TYR A 40 7.30 9.71 -12.64
CA TYR A 40 6.28 9.77 -11.60
C TYR A 40 4.88 9.72 -12.23
N TYR A 41 3.90 9.23 -11.48
CA TYR A 41 2.51 9.14 -11.94
C TYR A 41 1.54 9.22 -10.75
N GLN A 42 0.29 9.57 -11.04
CA GLN A 42 -0.78 9.64 -10.04
C GLN A 42 -1.45 8.28 -9.93
N ALA A 43 -1.78 7.88 -8.71
CA ALA A 43 -2.47 6.64 -8.43
C ALA A 43 -3.46 6.83 -7.28
N LYS A 44 -4.35 5.85 -7.13
CA LYS A 44 -5.36 5.81 -6.08
C LYS A 44 -5.50 4.38 -5.56
N THR A 45 -5.90 4.28 -4.30
CA THR A 45 -6.37 3.03 -3.69
C THR A 45 -7.66 3.31 -2.92
N ILE A 46 -8.31 2.26 -2.46
CA ILE A 46 -9.54 2.32 -1.67
C ILE A 46 -9.25 1.74 -0.30
N ALA A 47 -9.52 2.51 0.76
CA ALA A 47 -9.44 2.05 2.14
C ALA A 47 -10.58 1.07 2.47
N PRO A 48 -10.50 0.28 3.55
CA PRO A 48 -11.54 -0.71 3.88
C PRO A 48 -12.94 -0.12 4.04
N ASP A 49 -13.05 1.16 4.41
CA ASP A 49 -14.32 1.88 4.54
C ASP A 49 -14.82 2.52 3.24
N GLY A 50 -14.23 2.17 2.10
CA GLY A 50 -14.59 2.68 0.78
C GLY A 50 -13.98 4.05 0.45
N THR A 51 -13.20 4.64 1.36
CA THR A 51 -12.60 5.96 1.11
C THR A 51 -11.50 5.88 0.07
N VAL A 52 -11.60 6.73 -0.96
CA VAL A 52 -10.57 6.84 -1.99
C VAL A 52 -9.38 7.64 -1.45
N LEU A 53 -8.20 7.04 -1.50
CA LEU A 53 -6.92 7.66 -1.14
C LEU A 53 -6.11 7.95 -2.40
N ALA A 54 -5.64 9.18 -2.56
CA ALA A 54 -4.88 9.63 -3.72
C ALA A 54 -3.40 9.85 -3.38
N PHE A 55 -2.52 9.40 -4.28
CA PHE A 55 -1.08 9.54 -4.09
C PHE A 55 -0.33 9.71 -5.42
N THR A 56 0.92 10.15 -5.30
CA THR A 56 1.87 10.22 -6.39
C THR A 56 2.96 9.18 -6.17
N VAL A 57 3.14 8.32 -7.15
CA VAL A 57 4.21 7.32 -7.18
C VAL A 57 5.40 7.90 -7.93
N TYR A 58 6.57 7.80 -7.32
CA TYR A 58 7.85 8.17 -7.86
C TYR A 58 8.66 6.90 -8.11
N GLN A 59 8.76 6.54 -9.38
CA GLN A 59 9.46 5.36 -9.86
C GLN A 59 10.94 5.68 -10.04
N PRO A 60 11.85 4.96 -9.39
CA PRO A 60 13.28 5.11 -9.62
C PRO A 60 13.68 4.51 -10.96
N HIS A 61 14.86 4.90 -11.46
CA HIS A 61 15.50 4.14 -12.51
C HIS A 61 16.08 2.85 -11.91
N LEU A 62 15.72 1.68 -12.47
CA LEU A 62 16.26 0.39 -12.05
C LEU A 62 16.59 -0.46 -13.28
N LYS A 63 17.81 -1.00 -13.31
CA LYS A 63 18.21 -2.00 -14.30
C LYS A 63 17.54 -3.35 -13.99
N ILE A 64 17.54 -4.23 -14.99
CA ILE A 64 17.09 -5.63 -14.81
C ILE A 64 17.88 -6.26 -13.65
N GLY A 65 17.17 -6.92 -12.72
CA GLY A 65 17.75 -7.55 -11.54
C GLY A 65 17.98 -6.61 -10.35
N GLN A 66 17.87 -5.29 -10.51
CA GLN A 66 17.90 -4.36 -9.38
C GLN A 66 16.55 -4.29 -8.68
N THR A 67 16.59 -4.07 -7.36
CA THR A 67 15.42 -3.77 -6.54
C THR A 67 15.66 -2.50 -5.72
N ALA A 68 14.60 -1.84 -5.29
CA ALA A 68 14.69 -0.67 -4.42
C ALA A 68 13.69 -0.73 -3.26
N PRO A 69 14.05 -0.22 -2.07
CA PRO A 69 13.11 -0.07 -0.97
C PRO A 69 12.07 1.03 -1.27
N LEU A 70 10.97 0.99 -0.52
CA LEU A 70 9.89 1.98 -0.57
C LEU A 70 10.03 3.01 0.55
N LEU A 71 9.90 4.29 0.22
CA LEU A 71 9.72 5.37 1.18
C LEU A 71 8.33 5.97 1.04
N LEU A 72 7.51 5.88 2.08
CA LEU A 72 6.28 6.66 2.18
C LEU A 72 6.60 8.07 2.67
N HIS A 73 5.93 9.07 2.09
CA HIS A 73 6.05 10.47 2.46
C HIS A 73 4.67 11.04 2.77
N THR A 74 4.45 11.49 4.01
CA THR A 74 3.25 12.24 4.39
C THR A 74 3.42 13.72 4.13
N HIS A 75 2.33 14.45 4.19
CA HIS A 75 2.36 15.89 4.37
C HIS A 75 1.99 16.23 5.82
N GLY A 76 2.43 17.39 6.31
CA GLY A 76 1.89 18.06 7.48
C GLY A 76 0.49 18.65 7.25
N PHE A 77 -0.12 19.08 8.36
CA PHE A 77 -1.50 19.56 8.42
C PHE A 77 -1.76 20.77 7.51
N GLY A 78 -2.89 20.77 6.81
CA GLY A 78 -3.33 21.89 5.97
C GLY A 78 -2.63 21.98 4.61
N LEU A 79 -1.82 20.99 4.25
CA LEU A 79 -1.16 20.92 2.95
C LEU A 79 -1.60 19.67 2.18
N SER A 80 -0.87 19.30 1.12
CA SER A 80 -1.18 18.13 0.28
C SER A 80 0.10 17.44 -0.16
N ARG A 81 -0.02 16.22 -0.69
CA ARG A 81 1.09 15.44 -1.22
C ARG A 81 2.00 16.22 -2.16
N MET A 82 3.23 15.75 -2.27
CA MET A 82 4.15 16.13 -3.33
C MET A 82 3.61 15.64 -4.67
N LYS A 83 2.70 16.39 -5.32
CA LYS A 83 2.06 15.98 -6.60
C LYS A 83 3.02 16.00 -7.78
N ARG A 84 4.00 16.90 -7.73
CA ARG A 84 5.04 17.10 -8.73
C ARG A 84 6.36 17.41 -8.02
N PRO A 85 7.48 16.77 -8.40
CA PRO A 85 8.72 16.83 -7.63
C PRO A 85 9.42 18.20 -7.66
N SER A 86 9.18 19.03 -8.67
CA SER A 86 9.81 20.37 -8.80
C SER A 86 8.83 21.53 -8.77
N LEU A 87 7.52 21.26 -8.64
CA LEU A 87 6.46 22.29 -8.70
C LEU A 87 5.51 22.23 -7.49
N SER A 88 5.67 21.26 -6.59
CA SER A 88 4.90 21.23 -5.35
C SER A 88 5.65 21.98 -4.25
N LEU A 89 4.89 22.70 -3.41
CA LEU A 89 5.43 23.39 -2.24
C LEU A 89 6.28 22.46 -1.37
N TYR A 90 5.83 21.21 -1.17
CA TYR A 90 6.59 20.20 -0.42
C TYR A 90 7.94 19.87 -1.03
N GLY A 91 7.95 19.49 -2.31
CA GLY A 91 9.19 19.08 -2.96
C GLY A 91 10.21 20.21 -3.13
N PHE A 92 9.80 21.46 -2.89
CA PHE A 92 10.64 22.64 -3.04
C PHE A 92 11.06 23.26 -1.70
N LEU A 93 10.14 23.51 -0.76
CA LEU A 93 10.43 24.27 0.46
C LEU A 93 10.54 23.40 1.72
N LEU A 94 9.77 22.32 1.83
CA LEU A 94 9.61 21.63 3.11
C LEU A 94 10.66 20.52 3.28
N PRO A 95 11.34 20.43 4.45
CA PRO A 95 12.44 19.47 4.65
C PRO A 95 12.07 18.01 4.32
N THR A 96 10.90 17.55 4.75
CA THR A 96 10.44 16.16 4.51
C THR A 96 10.18 15.90 3.02
N GLY A 97 9.64 16.89 2.31
CA GLY A 97 9.46 16.83 0.86
C GLY A 97 10.78 16.85 0.08
N GLN A 98 11.77 17.63 0.55
CA GLN A 98 13.12 17.62 -0.02
C GLN A 98 13.82 16.27 0.19
N VAL A 99 13.67 15.66 1.38
CA VAL A 99 14.19 14.32 1.66
C VAL A 99 13.51 13.27 0.79
N ALA A 100 12.18 13.33 0.65
CA ALA A 100 11.44 12.42 -0.23
C ALA A 100 11.88 12.55 -1.70
N LYS A 101 12.04 13.79 -2.19
CA LYS A 101 12.58 14.05 -3.53
C LYS A 101 13.99 13.50 -3.70
N LYS A 102 14.87 13.72 -2.70
CA LYS A 102 16.25 13.24 -2.73
C LYS A 102 16.32 11.72 -2.69
N ALA A 103 15.46 11.07 -1.91
CA ALA A 103 15.34 9.61 -1.87
C ALA A 103 14.98 9.04 -3.25
N TRP A 104 14.00 9.65 -3.93
CA TRP A 104 13.64 9.25 -5.31
C TRP A 104 14.83 9.41 -6.28
N GLN A 105 15.54 10.53 -6.23
CA GLN A 105 16.75 10.77 -7.03
C GLN A 105 17.86 9.77 -6.73
N ASN A 106 17.93 9.27 -5.50
CA ASN A 106 18.89 8.27 -5.06
C ASN A 106 18.43 6.82 -5.31
N GLY A 107 17.36 6.61 -6.08
CA GLY A 107 16.92 5.28 -6.52
C GLY A 107 15.90 4.59 -5.62
N TYR A 108 15.26 5.31 -4.69
CA TYR A 108 14.16 4.77 -3.89
C TYR A 108 12.85 4.84 -4.68
N TRP A 109 11.98 3.85 -4.46
CA TRP A 109 10.55 4.08 -4.68
C TRP A 109 10.07 5.08 -3.65
N VAL A 110 9.31 6.08 -4.09
CA VAL A 110 8.67 7.03 -3.16
C VAL A 110 7.19 7.12 -3.46
N ILE A 111 6.35 7.06 -2.43
CA ILE A 111 4.93 7.39 -2.53
C ILE A 111 4.66 8.58 -1.62
N SER A 112 4.24 9.69 -2.21
CA SER A 112 3.68 10.80 -1.43
C SER A 112 2.17 10.78 -1.57
N TYR A 113 1.46 10.71 -0.44
CA TYR A 113 0.01 10.55 -0.43
C TYR A 113 -0.69 11.72 0.23
N ASP A 114 -1.93 11.96 -0.19
CA ASP A 114 -2.82 12.86 0.52
C ASP A 114 -3.46 12.07 1.66
N GLN A 115 -3.27 12.55 2.89
CA GLN A 115 -4.03 12.04 4.03
C GLN A 115 -5.52 12.27 3.80
N ARG A 116 -6.35 11.49 4.49
CA ARG A 116 -7.80 11.56 4.41
C ARG A 116 -8.31 13.00 4.56
N GLY A 117 -9.25 13.37 3.69
CA GLY A 117 -9.82 14.73 3.63
C GLY A 117 -8.89 15.81 3.08
N HIS A 118 -7.68 15.48 2.63
CA HIS A 118 -6.76 16.43 2.00
C HIS A 118 -6.63 16.19 0.49
N GLY A 119 -6.29 17.25 -0.24
CA GLY A 119 -5.95 17.18 -1.66
C GLY A 119 -7.02 16.49 -2.52
N ASN A 120 -6.69 15.30 -3.03
CA ASN A 120 -7.60 14.47 -3.82
C ASN A 120 -8.04 13.18 -3.11
N SER A 121 -7.65 12.98 -1.86
CA SER A 121 -8.21 11.93 -1.01
C SER A 121 -9.60 12.36 -0.55
N GLN A 122 -10.53 11.41 -0.49
CA GLN A 122 -11.87 11.63 0.03
C GLN A 122 -11.89 11.60 1.56
N GLY A 123 -13.09 11.70 2.15
CA GLY A 123 -13.30 11.62 3.59
C GLY A 123 -13.18 12.97 4.28
N LYS A 124 -13.05 12.94 5.60
CA LYS A 124 -12.95 14.12 6.47
C LYS A 124 -11.60 14.16 7.16
N ILE A 125 -11.06 15.36 7.33
CA ILE A 125 -9.86 15.59 8.13
C ILE A 125 -10.17 15.22 9.59
N ARG A 126 -9.26 14.49 10.21
CA ARG A 126 -9.29 14.14 11.63
C ARG A 126 -7.88 14.29 12.21
N LEU A 127 -7.80 14.54 13.51
CA LEU A 127 -6.51 14.61 14.20
C LEU A 127 -6.15 13.22 14.70
N ALA A 128 -5.18 12.58 14.05
CA ALA A 128 -4.58 11.32 14.45
C ALA A 128 -5.62 10.24 14.85
N ASP A 129 -6.61 10.02 13.98
CA ASP A 129 -7.67 9.04 14.24
C ASP A 129 -7.07 7.63 14.24
N PRO A 130 -7.04 6.93 15.39
CA PRO A 130 -6.37 5.64 15.53
C PRO A 130 -7.03 4.53 14.69
N GLU A 131 -8.31 4.70 14.34
CA GLU A 131 -9.04 3.72 13.53
C GLU A 131 -8.81 3.90 12.04
N LYS A 132 -8.27 5.06 11.61
CA LYS A 132 -8.21 5.46 10.20
C LYS A 132 -6.79 5.63 9.67
N GLU A 133 -5.94 6.37 10.36
CA GLU A 133 -4.64 6.77 9.80
C GLU A 133 -3.76 5.56 9.47
N ALA A 134 -3.71 4.56 10.36
CA ALA A 134 -2.96 3.33 10.11
C ALA A 134 -3.56 2.50 8.96
N GLN A 135 -4.89 2.41 8.88
CA GLN A 135 -5.58 1.66 7.83
C GLN A 135 -5.38 2.27 6.45
N ASP A 136 -5.31 3.59 6.37
CA ASP A 136 -5.03 4.30 5.12
C ASP A 136 -3.61 4.00 4.63
N VAL A 137 -2.62 4.00 5.54
CA VAL A 137 -1.24 3.60 5.22
C VAL A 137 -1.16 2.14 4.78
N ILE A 138 -1.83 1.22 5.48
CA ILE A 138 -1.89 -0.21 5.12
C ILE A 138 -2.47 -0.39 3.71
N SER A 139 -3.52 0.36 3.37
CA SER A 139 -4.16 0.30 2.05
C SER A 139 -3.22 0.72 0.92
N ILE A 140 -2.40 1.75 1.15
CA ILE A 140 -1.39 2.23 0.19
C ILE A 140 -0.24 1.23 0.09
N MET A 141 0.20 0.65 1.20
CA MET A 141 1.23 -0.40 1.22
C MET A 141 0.79 -1.63 0.44
N ASN A 142 -0.41 -2.15 0.70
CA ASN A 142 -0.97 -3.29 -0.03
C ASN A 142 -1.05 -3.01 -1.53
N TRP A 143 -1.48 -1.80 -1.91
CA TRP A 143 -1.47 -1.38 -3.31
C TRP A 143 -0.04 -1.40 -3.87
N ALA A 144 0.94 -0.89 -3.13
CA ALA A 144 2.33 -0.85 -3.59
C ALA A 144 2.90 -2.24 -3.81
N GLU A 145 2.67 -3.19 -2.90
CA GLU A 145 3.15 -4.57 -3.04
C GLU A 145 2.57 -5.29 -4.26
N GLN A 146 1.33 -4.97 -4.62
CA GLN A 146 0.63 -5.58 -5.76
C GLN A 146 1.00 -4.93 -7.10
N ASN A 147 1.32 -3.63 -7.10
CA ASN A 147 1.43 -2.84 -8.33
C ASN A 147 2.86 -2.41 -8.68
N LEU A 148 3.78 -2.35 -7.71
CA LEU A 148 5.14 -1.87 -7.96
C LEU A 148 6.10 -3.05 -8.22
N PRO A 149 6.72 -3.12 -9.41
CA PRO A 149 7.75 -4.10 -9.68
C PRO A 149 9.03 -3.76 -8.92
N GLN A 150 9.89 -4.78 -8.73
CA GLN A 150 11.26 -4.59 -8.24
C GLN A 150 11.33 -3.88 -6.88
N LEU A 151 10.31 -4.04 -6.03
CA LEU A 151 10.40 -3.70 -4.62
C LEU A 151 11.41 -4.61 -3.92
N SER A 152 12.28 -4.03 -3.12
CA SER A 152 13.22 -4.79 -2.29
C SER A 152 12.44 -5.47 -1.16
N LYS A 153 12.69 -6.76 -0.95
CA LYS A 153 12.03 -7.58 0.07
C LYS A 153 13.08 -8.24 0.98
N ASN A 154 12.70 -8.49 2.24
CA ASN A 154 13.44 -9.33 3.17
C ASN A 154 12.48 -10.40 3.75
N GLN A 155 12.92 -11.14 4.77
CA GLN A 155 12.11 -12.16 5.45
C GLN A 155 10.80 -11.64 6.07
N ASN A 156 10.68 -10.33 6.28
CA ASN A 156 9.50 -9.67 6.86
C ASN A 156 8.62 -8.96 5.81
N GLY A 157 8.89 -9.14 4.51
CA GLY A 157 8.12 -8.51 3.42
C GLY A 157 8.86 -7.36 2.75
N VAL A 158 8.12 -6.38 2.22
CA VAL A 158 8.71 -5.22 1.54
C VAL A 158 9.53 -4.38 2.52
N ARG A 159 10.73 -4.00 2.11
CA ARG A 159 11.58 -3.05 2.83
C ARG A 159 11.01 -1.66 2.64
N ALA A 160 10.27 -1.19 3.63
CA ALA A 160 9.64 0.11 3.63
C ALA A 160 10.08 0.98 4.80
N GLY A 161 10.12 2.29 4.58
CA GLY A 161 10.25 3.31 5.60
C GLY A 161 9.26 4.44 5.35
N MET A 162 9.12 5.34 6.30
CA MET A 162 8.19 6.47 6.21
C MET A 162 8.84 7.74 6.77
N ILE A 163 8.57 8.88 6.13
CA ILE A 163 8.97 10.20 6.59
C ILE A 163 7.78 11.15 6.48
N GLY A 164 7.65 12.08 7.42
CA GLY A 164 6.49 12.96 7.55
C GLY A 164 6.71 14.10 8.50
#